data_AF-A0AAX4FT40-F1
#
_entry.id   AF-A0AAX4FT40-F1
#
_cell.length_a   1.000
_cell.length_b   1.000
_cell.length_c   1.000
_cell.angle_alpha   90.00
_cell.angle_beta   90.00
_cell.angle_gamma   90.00
#
_symmetry.space_group_name_H-M   'P 1'
#
loop_
_entity.id
_entity.type
_entity.pdbx_description
1 polymer ?
#
loop_
_entity_poly.entity_id
_entity_poly.type
_entity_poly.pdbx_seq_one_letter_code
_entity_poly.pdbx_strand_id
1 'polypeptide(L)' 'MQLTDLFPNERARVVAIEGGQCLCQHLALRGLAVGCTLTALSGRFGPVVVRISDETLVLGRGMAQKIQVQKV' A
#
# COMPACT_ATOMS: atom_id res chain seq x y z
N MET A 1 -5.47 -8.06 5.90
CA MET A 1 -6.45 -7.35 5.06
C MET A 1 -5.74 -6.80 3.84
N GLN A 2 -6.44 -6.56 2.73
CA GLN A 2 -5.81 -5.99 1.55
C GLN A 2 -5.74 -4.47 1.68
N LEU A 3 -4.79 -3.85 0.98
CA LEU A 3 -4.67 -2.40 0.94
C LEU A 3 -5.94 -1.72 0.38
N THR A 4 -6.68 -2.41 -0.49
CA THR A 4 -7.95 -1.95 -1.07
C THR A 4 -9.11 -1.87 -0.09
N ASP A 5 -9.00 -2.51 1.08
CA ASP A 5 -10.06 -2.54 2.09
C ASP A 5 -9.92 -1.43 3.13
N LEU A 6 -8.82 -0.68 3.11
CA LEU A 6 -8.59 0.45 4.01
C LEU A 6 -9.54 1.62 3.71
N PHE A 7 -10.00 2.26 4.78
CA PHE A 7 -10.72 3.52 4.67
C PHE A 7 -9.75 4.71 4.62
N PRO A 8 -10.17 5.84 4.02
CA PRO A 8 -9.39 7.07 4.06
C PRO A 8 -9.04 7.45 5.52
N ASN A 9 -7.83 7.98 5.71
CA ASN A 9 -7.21 8.35 6.98
C ASN A 9 -6.88 7.19 7.93
N GLU A 10 -7.05 5.92 7.52
CA GLU A 10 -6.58 4.80 8.33
C GLU A 10 -5.08 4.54 8.13
N ARG A 11 -4.41 4.19 9.24
CA ARG A 11 -3.02 3.76 9.25
C ARG A 11 -2.93 2.24 9.22
N ALA A 12 -2.01 1.73 8.42
CA ALA A 12 -1.72 0.32 8.34
C ALA A 12 -0.25 0.06 8.06
N ARG A 13 0.21 -1.12 8.44
CA ARG A 13 1.55 -1.62 8.20
C ARG A 13 1.51 -2.69 7.12
N VAL A 14 2.44 -2.64 6.18
CA VAL A 14 2.60 -3.67 5.14
C VAL A 14 3.15 -4.94 5.78
N VAL A 15 2.45 -6.05 5.61
CA VAL A 15 2.86 -7.37 6.12
C VAL A 15 3.37 -8.29 5.02
N ALA A 16 2.82 -8.18 3.80
CA ALA A 16 3.28 -8.94 2.65
C ALA A 16 2.94 -8.25 1.33
N ILE A 17 3.68 -8.56 0.27
CA ILE A 17 3.43 -8.08 -1.09
C ILE A 17 3.44 -9.29 -2.03
N GLU A 18 2.28 -9.59 -2.62
CA GLU A 18 2.04 -10.69 -3.54
C GLU A 18 2.31 -10.27 -4.99
N GLY A 19 3.57 -10.13 -5.33
CA GLY A 19 4.00 -10.06 -6.72
C GLY A 19 5.49 -10.27 -6.74
N GLY A 20 5.98 -11.08 -7.66
CA GLY A 20 7.36 -11.55 -7.65
C GLY A 20 8.40 -10.45 -7.49
N GLN A 21 9.66 -10.86 -7.32
CA GLN A 21 10.76 -10.00 -6.89
C GLN A 21 10.87 -8.63 -7.58
N CYS A 22 10.59 -8.55 -8.89
CA CYS A 22 10.58 -7.30 -9.66
C CYS A 22 9.57 -6.27 -9.12
N LEU A 23 8.34 -6.69 -8.77
CA LEU A 23 7.32 -5.79 -8.21
C LEU A 23 7.73 -5.30 -6.82
N CYS A 24 8.20 -6.20 -5.97
CA CYS A 24 8.68 -5.87 -4.63
C CYS A 24 9.85 -4.88 -4.67
N GLN A 25 10.82 -5.08 -5.57
CA GLN A 25 11.93 -4.14 -5.75
C GLN A 25 11.45 -2.78 -6.27
N HIS A 26 10.57 -2.77 -7.28
CA HIS A 26 10.03 -1.52 -7.81
C HIS A 26 9.27 -0.71 -6.75
N LEU A 27 8.50 -1.39 -5.89
CA LEU A 27 7.80 -0.77 -4.76
C LEU A 27 8.77 -0.32 -3.65
N ALA A 28 9.78 -1.12 -3.33
CA ALA A 28 10.79 -0.78 -2.33
C ALA A 28 11.60 0.46 -2.72
N LEU A 29 11.91 0.64 -4.02
CA LEU A 29 12.55 1.85 -4.54
C LEU A 29 11.69 3.12 -4.36
N ARG A 30 10.37 2.96 -4.20
CA ARG A 30 9.40 4.03 -3.93
C ARG A 30 9.05 4.14 -2.44
N GLY A 31 9.80 3.46 -1.57
CA GLY A 31 9.58 3.44 -0.12
C GLY A 31 8.48 2.48 0.36
N LEU A 32 7.81 1.74 -0.52
CA LEU A 32 6.83 0.72 -0.14
C LEU A 32 7.47 -0.65 -0.01
N ALA A 33 7.85 -1.02 1.21
CA ALA A 33 8.39 -2.33 1.53
C ALA A 33 7.60 -3.00 2.67
N VAL A 34 7.83 -4.30 2.85
CA VAL A 34 7.29 -5.04 3.99
C VAL A 34 7.81 -4.44 5.29
N GLY A 35 6.93 -4.23 6.25
CA GLY A 35 7.23 -3.60 7.54
C GLY A 35 7.02 -2.09 7.57
N CYS A 36 6.85 -1.42 6.42
CA CYS A 36 6.57 0.01 6.35
C CYS A 36 5.16 0.34 6.83
N THR A 37 5.01 1.51 7.45
CA THR A 37 3.71 2.06 7.85
C THR A 37 3.25 3.06 6.80
N LEU A 38 1.98 2.99 6.45
CA LEU A 38 1.34 3.83 5.46
C LEU A 38 -0.02 4.33 5.97
N THR A 39 -0.46 5.44 5.42
CA THR A 39 -1.77 6.03 5.70
C THR A 39 -2.57 6.04 4.40
N ALA A 40 -3.76 5.44 4.40
CA ALA A 40 -4.65 5.48 3.25
C ALA A 40 -5.20 6.90 3.07
N LEU A 41 -5.09 7.46 1.86
CA LEU A 41 -5.64 8.78 1.53
C LEU A 41 -6.91 8.67 0.67
N SER A 42 -7.06 7.60 -0.11
CA SER A 42 -8.22 7.37 -0.96
C SER A 42 -9.07 6.19 -0.49
N GLY A 43 -10.36 6.21 -0.82
CA GLY A 43 -11.32 5.17 -0.46
C GLY A 43 -11.51 4.08 -1.53
N ARG A 44 -12.62 3.36 -1.41
CA ARG A 44 -12.97 2.12 -2.13
C ARG A 44 -13.10 2.22 -3.66
N PHE A 45 -13.31 3.42 -4.21
CA PHE A 45 -13.57 3.65 -5.63
C PHE A 45 -12.48 4.52 -6.24
N GLY A 46 -11.60 3.91 -7.06
CA GLY A 46 -10.51 4.59 -7.75
C GLY A 46 -9.13 3.95 -7.51
N PRO A 47 -8.05 4.59 -7.98
CA PRO A 47 -6.70 4.19 -7.62
C PRO A 47 -6.48 4.38 -6.11
N VAL A 48 -5.69 3.48 -5.52
CA VAL A 48 -5.39 3.50 -4.08
C VAL A 48 -4.21 4.43 -3.83
N VAL A 49 -4.50 5.60 -3.29
CA VAL A 49 -3.55 6.60 -2.85
C VAL A 49 -3.19 6.34 -1.39
N VAL A 50 -1.90 6.15 -1.13
CA VAL A 50 -1.34 5.98 0.21
C VAL A 50 -0.23 6.98 0.44
N ARG A 51 -0.11 7.44 1.67
CA ARG A 51 1.05 8.20 2.14
C ARG A 51 1.98 7.29 2.90
N ILE A 52 3.24 7.23 2.48
CA ILE A 52 4.29 6.42 3.09
C ILE A 52 5.36 7.39 3.53
N SER A 53 5.58 7.50 4.83
CA SER A 53 6.42 8.55 5.41
C SER A 53 5.97 9.94 4.90
N ASP A 54 6.77 10.60 4.06
CA ASP A 54 6.46 11.91 3.45
C ASP A 54 6.05 11.85 1.97
N GLU A 55 6.11 10.68 1.34
CA GLU A 55 5.78 10.52 -0.08
C GLU A 55 4.35 10.04 -0.27
N THR A 56 3.70 10.53 -1.33
CA THR A 56 2.36 10.10 -1.73
C THR A 56 2.49 9.16 -2.91
N LEU A 57 2.11 7.89 -2.71
CA LEU A 57 2.16 6.85 -3.73
C LEU A 57 0.74 6.54 -4.22
N VAL A 58 0.56 6.60 -5.54
CA VAL A 58 -0.68 6.21 -6.20
C VAL A 58 -0.50 4.80 -6.77
N LEU A 59 -1.31 3.86 -6.29
CA LEU A 59 -1.30 2.48 -6.70
C LEU A 59 -2.55 2.16 -7.50
N GLY A 60 -2.37 1.56 -8.68
CA GLY A 60 -3.49 0.96 -9.38
C GLY A 60 -4.11 -0.17 -8.56
N ARG A 61 -5.41 -0.41 -8.72
CA ARG A 61 -6.16 -1.46 -8.00
C ARG A 61 -5.51 -2.84 -8.11
N GLY A 62 -4.92 -3.14 -9.28
CA GLY A 62 -4.23 -4.39 -9.56
C GLY A 62 -2.95 -4.62 -8.73
N MET A 63 -2.26 -3.53 -8.35
CA MET A 63 -1.11 -3.59 -7.44
C MET A 63 -1.57 -3.57 -5.98
N ALA A 64 -2.58 -2.75 -5.65
CA ALA A 64 -3.08 -2.61 -4.29
C ALA A 64 -3.68 -3.91 -3.72
N GLN A 65 -4.40 -4.70 -4.53
CA GLN A 65 -4.96 -5.99 -4.11
C GLN A 65 -3.87 -7.02 -3.72
N LYS A 66 -2.66 -6.86 -4.27
CA LYS A 66 -1.52 -7.74 -3.97
C LYS A 66 -0.84 -7.37 -2.65
N ILE A 67 -1.15 -6.22 -2.07
CA ILE A 67 -0.47 -5.74 -0.87
C ILE A 67 -1.32 -6.10 0.34
N GLN A 68 -0.77 -6.97 1.18
CA GLN A 68 -1.37 -7.30 2.46
C GLN A 68 -0.89 -6.32 3.53
N VAL A 69 -1.85 -5.82 4.30
CA VAL A 69 -1.64 -4.84 5.36
C VAL A 69 -2.34 -5.25 6.65
N GLN A 70 -1.85 -4.69 7.76
CA GLN A 70 -2.38 -4.86 9.11
C GLN A 70 -2.60 -3.49 9.77
N LYS A 71 -3.72 -3.29 10.46
CA LYS A 71 -4.13 -2.00 11.01
C LYS A 71 -3.29 -1.74 12.24
N VAL A 72 -2.89 -0.48 12.42
CA VAL A 72 -2.14 -0.03 13.60
C VAL A 72 -2.97 0.99 14.35
#